data_AF-A0A3D8TWB4-F1
#
_entry.id   AF-A0A3D8TWB4-F1
#
_cell.length_a   1.000
_cell.length_b   1.000
_cell.length_c   1.000
_cell.angle_alpha   90.00
_cell.angle_beta   90.00
_cell.angle_gamma   90.00
#
_symmetry.space_group_name_H-M   'P 1'
#
loop_
_entity.id
_entity.type
_entity.pdbx_description
1 polymer ?
#
loop_
_entity_poly.entity_id
_entity_poly.type
_entity_poly.pdbx_seq_one_letter_code
_entity_poly.pdbx_strand_id
1 'polypeptide(L)'
;MKRGSWSVESTIGLVFTIVIAVIVAMVLAVIGLTAYAVTTPAPEQTIIQRVETTGDVKRLCIEARTNNRIDAMSCQLIDPHTGGVK
;
A
#
# COMPACT_ATOMS: atom_id res chain seq x y z
N MET A 1 -16.90 -18.20 58.42
CA MET A 1 -16.54 -18.21 56.98
C MET A 1 -17.35 -17.12 56.27
N LYS A 2 -16.83 -15.88 56.17
CA LYS A 2 -17.53 -14.75 55.52
C LYS A 2 -17.38 -14.92 53.99
N ARG A 3 -18.43 -15.40 53.32
CA ARG A 3 -18.46 -15.68 51.88
C ARG A 3 -19.12 -14.53 51.07
N GLY A 4 -19.01 -13.28 51.51
CA GLY A 4 -19.96 -12.23 51.10
C GLY A 4 -19.39 -10.86 50.72
N SER A 5 -18.10 -10.71 50.48
CA SER A 5 -17.56 -9.45 49.98
C SER A 5 -16.22 -9.68 49.28
N TRP A 6 -16.24 -10.21 48.06
CA TRP A 6 -15.26 -9.68 47.13
C TRP A 6 -15.51 -8.17 47.13
N SER A 7 -14.56 -7.37 47.62
CA SER A 7 -14.71 -5.91 47.66
C SER A 7 -15.07 -5.47 46.26
N VAL A 8 -16.28 -4.93 46.08
CA VAL A 8 -16.79 -4.41 44.80
C VAL A 8 -15.77 -3.52 44.09
N GLU A 9 -14.94 -2.83 44.88
CA GLU A 9 -13.78 -2.04 44.47
C GLU A 9 -12.72 -2.84 43.68
N SER A 10 -12.41 -4.08 44.10
CA SER A 10 -11.50 -5.00 43.40
C SER A 10 -12.08 -5.49 42.06
N THR A 11 -13.39 -5.75 42.03
CA THR A 11 -14.08 -6.12 40.78
C THR A 11 -14.13 -4.94 39.80
N ILE A 12 -14.37 -3.73 40.29
CA ILE A 12 -14.38 -2.50 39.49
C ILE A 12 -12.98 -2.25 38.92
N GLY A 13 -11.94 -2.30 39.76
CA GLY A 13 -10.56 -2.15 39.32
C GLY A 13 -10.17 -3.16 38.24
N LEU A 14 -10.58 -4.42 38.40
CA LEU A 14 -10.33 -5.48 37.43
C LEU A 14 -11.08 -5.28 36.10
N VAL A 15 -12.32 -4.79 36.13
CA VAL A 15 -13.06 -4.47 34.90
C VAL A 15 -12.38 -3.31 34.16
N PHE A 16 -11.96 -2.26 34.87
CA PHE A 16 -11.25 -1.14 34.25
C PHE A 16 -9.93 -1.57 33.60
N THR A 17 -9.14 -2.41 34.26
CA THR A 17 -7.88 -2.89 33.68
C THR A 17 -8.12 -3.77 32.45
N ILE A 18 -9.14 -4.63 32.45
CA ILE A 18 -9.51 -5.43 31.28
C ILE A 18 -9.95 -4.52 30.13
N VAL A 19 -10.81 -3.53 30.39
CA VAL A 19 -11.28 -2.60 29.35
C VAL A 19 -10.11 -1.82 28.75
N ILE A 20 -9.20 -1.31 29.58
CA ILE A 20 -7.99 -0.62 29.10
C ILE A 20 -7.12 -1.56 28.27
N ALA A 21 -6.90 -2.80 28.72
CA ALA A 21 -6.11 -3.79 27.99
C ALA A 21 -6.72 -4.09 26.60
N VAL A 22 -8.05 -4.23 26.52
CA VAL A 22 -8.76 -4.43 25.26
C VAL A 22 -8.59 -3.21 24.33
N ILE A 23 -8.74 -1.99 24.86
CA ILE A 23 -8.55 -0.77 24.07
C ILE A 23 -7.12 -0.70 23.53
N VAL A 24 -6.12 -0.95 24.36
CA VAL A 24 -4.71 -0.97 23.93
C VAL A 24 -4.47 -2.02 22.84
N ALA A 25 -5.01 -3.23 23.00
CA ALA A 25 -4.90 -4.28 22.01
C ALA A 25 -5.53 -3.87 20.66
N MET A 26 -6.70 -3.22 20.68
CA MET A 26 -7.35 -2.71 19.48
C MET A 26 -6.52 -1.63 18.78
N VAL A 27 -5.95 -0.69 19.54
CA VAL A 27 -5.07 0.36 18.99
C VAL A 27 -3.85 -0.26 18.31
N LEU A 28 -3.19 -1.22 18.97
CA LEU A 28 -2.04 -1.93 18.39
C LEU A 28 -2.42 -2.71 17.12
N ALA A 29 -3.59 -3.34 17.09
CA ALA A 29 -4.08 -4.06 15.91
C ALA A 29 -4.31 -3.11 14.72
N VAL A 30 -4.91 -1.95 14.95
CA VAL A 30 -5.13 -0.93 13.90
C VAL A 30 -3.80 -0.40 13.38
N ILE A 31 -2.86 -0.06 14.27
CA ILE A 31 -1.52 0.40 13.89
C ILE A 31 -0.82 -0.68 13.06
N GLY A 32 -0.82 -1.92 13.53
CA GLY A 32 -0.22 -3.05 12.82
C GLY A 32 -0.81 -3.27 11.43
N LEU A 33 -2.14 -3.17 11.30
CA LEU A 33 -2.82 -3.29 10.01
C LEU A 33 -2.44 -2.16 9.05
N THR A 34 -2.41 -0.92 9.52
CA THR A 34 -2.01 0.22 8.69
C THR A 34 -0.54 0.17 8.30
N ALA A 35 0.34 -0.24 9.22
CA ALA A 35 1.76 -0.46 8.93
C ALA A 35 1.93 -1.56 7.88
N TYR A 36 1.20 -2.67 8.00
CA TYR A 36 1.20 -3.73 7.00
C TYR A 36 0.80 -3.20 5.63
N ALA A 37 -0.31 -2.46 5.54
CA ALA A 37 -0.80 -1.88 4.28
C ALA A 37 0.17 -0.87 3.65
N VAL A 38 0.94 -0.12 4.45
CA VAL A 38 1.98 0.80 3.94
C VAL A 38 3.24 0.06 3.53
N THR A 39 3.58 -1.03 4.22
CA THR A 39 4.76 -1.85 3.89
C THR A 39 4.53 -2.81 2.72
N THR A 40 3.28 -3.13 2.38
CA THR A 40 2.96 -3.79 1.12
C THR A 40 3.13 -2.77 0.00
N PRO A 41 4.19 -2.86 -0.83
CA PRO A 41 4.33 -1.94 -1.95
C PRO A 41 3.09 -2.08 -2.84
N ALA A 42 2.45 -0.95 -3.16
CA ALA A 42 1.52 -0.89 -4.29
C ALA A 42 2.22 -1.58 -5.48
N PRO A 43 1.49 -2.37 -6.28
CA PRO A 43 2.13 -3.25 -7.23
C PRO A 43 3.00 -2.38 -8.14
N GLU A 44 4.27 -2.75 -8.24
CA GLU A 44 5.34 -2.02 -8.92
C GLU A 44 4.93 -1.61 -10.34
N GLN A 45 4.23 -0.48 -10.48
CA GLN A 45 3.91 0.08 -11.78
C GLN A 45 5.20 0.66 -12.34
N THR A 46 5.97 -0.20 -13.00
CA THR A 46 7.19 0.20 -13.68
C THR A 46 6.81 0.75 -15.05
N ILE A 47 6.92 2.07 -15.21
CA ILE A 47 6.71 2.73 -16.49
C ILE A 47 8.03 2.67 -17.25
N ILE A 48 8.14 1.73 -18.18
CA ILE A 48 9.33 1.54 -19.01
C ILE A 48 9.14 2.32 -20.31
N GLN A 49 9.93 3.37 -20.51
CA GLN A 49 10.01 4.08 -21.78
C GLN A 49 11.11 3.47 -22.65
N ARG A 50 10.76 2.81 -23.75
CA ARG A 50 11.69 2.31 -24.77
C ARG A 50 11.59 3.17 -26.01
N VAL A 51 12.73 3.67 -26.49
CA VAL A 51 12.79 4.34 -27.80
C VAL A 51 13.20 3.30 -28.83
N GLU A 52 12.26 2.77 -29.60
CA GLU A 52 12.55 1.88 -30.72
C GLU A 52 12.87 2.70 -31.97
N THR A 53 14.04 2.46 -32.56
CA THR A 53 14.43 3.11 -33.83
C THR A 53 14.31 2.07 -34.94
N THR A 54 13.29 2.23 -35.80
CA THR A 54 13.12 1.40 -37.01
C THR A 54 13.49 2.26 -38.22
N GLY A 55 14.66 2.00 -38.82
CA GLY A 55 15.16 2.79 -39.94
C GLY A 55 15.38 4.26 -39.54
N ASP A 56 14.73 5.18 -40.24
CA ASP A 56 14.83 6.64 -40.02
C ASP A 56 13.83 7.19 -38.98
N VAL A 57 12.87 6.37 -38.53
CA VAL A 57 11.82 6.79 -37.59
C VAL A 57 12.11 6.33 -36.16
N LYS A 58 12.08 7.27 -35.22
CA LYS A 58 12.15 7.00 -33.78
C LYS A 58 10.73 6.88 -33.22
N ARG A 59 10.47 5.86 -32.41
CA ARG A 59 9.19 5.63 -31.73
C ARG A 59 9.41 5.57 -30.23
N LEU A 60 8.65 6.34 -29.45
CA LEU A 60 8.62 6.24 -28.00
C LEU A 60 7.52 5.26 -27.61
N CYS A 61 7.89 4.07 -27.16
CA CYS A 61 6.98 3.10 -26.58
C CYS A 61 7.03 3.23 -25.05
N ILE A 62 5.88 3.49 -24.44
CA ILE A 62 5.68 3.57 -22.99
C ILE A 62 4.93 2.30 -22.59
N GLU A 63 5.59 1.46 -21.78
CA GLU A 63 5.00 0.25 -21.20
C GLU A 63 4.71 0.52 -19.73
N ALA A 64 3.45 0.50 -19.33
CA ALA A 64 3.08 0.42 -17.93
C ALA A 64 3.02 -1.07 -17.56
N ARG A 65 3.97 -1.53 -16.76
CA ARG A 65 3.98 -2.90 -16.26
C ARG A 65 3.62 -2.95 -14.79
N THR A 66 2.69 -3.83 -14.43
CA THR A 66 2.37 -4.16 -13.05
C THR A 66 2.69 -5.63 -12.83
N ASN A 67 3.56 -5.94 -11.86
CA ASN A 67 3.89 -7.34 -11.50
C ASN A 67 4.32 -8.20 -12.71
N ASN A 68 5.20 -7.66 -13.56
CA ASN A 68 5.72 -8.32 -14.77
C ASN A 68 4.66 -8.65 -15.85
N ARG A 69 3.44 -8.09 -15.75
CA ARG A 69 2.43 -8.06 -16.82
C ARG A 69 2.43 -6.67 -17.45
N ILE A 70 2.16 -6.60 -18.75
CA ILE A 70 1.95 -5.32 -19.44
C ILE A 70 0.46 -4.98 -19.30
N ASP A 71 0.13 -3.95 -18.52
CA ASP A 71 -1.25 -3.48 -18.36
C ASP A 71 -1.64 -2.48 -19.46
N ALA A 72 -0.66 -1.70 -19.92
CA ALA A 72 -0.85 -0.79 -21.05
C ALA A 72 0.45 -0.61 -21.82
N MET A 73 0.33 -0.54 -23.15
CA MET A 73 1.41 -0.19 -24.06
C MET A 73 0.92 0.92 -24.98
N SER A 74 1.67 2.02 -25.05
CA SER A 74 1.40 3.11 -26.01
C SER A 74 2.68 3.46 -26.75
N CYS A 75 2.67 3.35 -28.08
CA CYS A 75 3.79 3.73 -28.93
C CYS A 75 3.43 4.98 -29.73
N GLN A 76 4.10 6.09 -29.41
CA GLN A 76 3.97 7.36 -30.13
C GLN A 76 5.15 7.56 -31.07
N LEU A 77 4.91 8.17 -32.22
CA LEU A 77 5.97 8.50 -33.17
C LEU A 77 6.70 9.75 -32.66
N ILE A 78 8.04 9.71 -32.62
CA ILE A 78 8.84 10.89 -32.31
C ILE A 78 9.05 11.66 -33.61
N ASP A 79 8.60 12.91 -33.63
CA ASP A 79 8.80 13.85 -34.72
C ASP A 79 10.31 14.16 -34.84
N PRO A 80 10.96 13.87 -35.98
CA PRO A 80 12.41 13.97 -36.12
C PRO A 80 12.94 15.41 -36.15
N HIS A 81 12.08 16.41 -36.41
CA HIS A 81 12.47 17.82 -36.49
C HIS A 81 12.34 18.55 -35.16
N THR A 82 11.43 18.13 -34.29
CA THR A 82 11.14 18.80 -33.01
C THR A 82 11.43 17.95 -31.78
N GLY A 83 11.64 16.63 -31.95
CA GLY A 83 11.79 15.68 -30.85
C GLY A 83 10.50 15.44 -30.05
N GLY A 84 9.38 16.02 -30.47
CA GLY A 84 8.07 15.86 -29.84
C GLY A 84 7.41 14.53 -30.18
N VAL A 85 6.50 14.08 -29.34
CA VAL A 85 5.64 12.91 -29.59
C VAL A 85 4.25 13.37 -30.03
N LYS A 86 3.66 12.69 -31.02
CA LYS A 86 2.29 12.95 -31.51
C LYS A 86 1.42 11.71 -31.40
#